data_AF-A0A6C0BG38-F1
#
_entry.id   AF-A0A6C0BG38-F1
#
_cell.length_a   1.000
_cell.length_b   1.000
_cell.length_c   1.000
_cell.angle_alpha   90.00
_cell.angle_beta   90.00
_cell.angle_gamma   90.00
#
_symmetry.space_group_name_H-M   'P 1'
#
loop_
_entity.id
_entity.type
_entity.pdbx_description
1 polymer ?
#
loop_
_entity_poly.entity_id
_entity_poly.type
_entity_poly.pdbx_seq_one_letter_code
_entity_poly.pdbx_strand_id
1 'polypeptide(L)'
;MRTFLFLTLLFFSSSTATKYYGQFEVFSLAEPLSDLYTHYLQSNNKRYALSFMNGPPSDILTGDIGSVDGEIVEGSESTINVISYDVEEYAERREEQDLLETYDVSAIAIPLKICGKEPVTVAQLQNIWIRPESEVALNNYLSECTYRVFNLASNSLVAPKVELPCENTQYNYNASKCGGVGLYGWAQHAMDILRTNYSINTKQFKYILIMLPWMSACGWAGLGQLGCGSQCLTWYNGEYGRNLKVLVHELGHNFGLHHSSTPGAEYGDSTCAMGSRGGNICYNVPQSWNLGITTPIYVLNNANIKDNTYVIESHLINTENFAKIDVDWVDNITSYFVSFRTQVSYDKNLYSTYSSKVYVHKFIRARSSGRMTLLLSTLNPGSLYEIPGTDVIVRFINILSTTKAQVQICRKSVSHSCGVISMPPPPLPVSRPSPPPPLPVSRPSPPPPLPVSRPSPPPPLPVSRPSPPPPPSPPSPSPPLPVSRPSPPSAPPDNKATQSISVRVDIHVSDSYIIGTLCPKLNEAMVISNIQFTQTTECFIGKTSTAKYFGFRVNMNSQNLFAFKVILANIPKLEKFTEAASLLCYSSVTVYEQPSNEVLFRYKAASNTCITV
;
A
#
# COMPACT_ATOMS: atom_id res chain seq x y z
N MET A 1 -9.62 62.20 -47.43
CA MET A 1 -9.87 61.10 -46.47
C MET A 1 -8.95 59.94 -46.83
N ARG A 2 -7.87 59.75 -46.07
CA ARG A 2 -7.01 58.56 -46.13
C ARG A 2 -7.33 57.73 -44.89
N THR A 3 -7.86 56.53 -45.09
CA THR A 3 -8.23 55.62 -44.00
C THR A 3 -7.04 54.71 -43.71
N PHE A 4 -6.49 54.83 -42.50
CA PHE A 4 -5.49 53.91 -41.96
C PHE A 4 -6.17 52.59 -41.57
N LEU A 5 -5.69 51.46 -42.08
CA LEU A 5 -6.02 50.14 -41.56
C LEU A 5 -4.85 49.69 -40.69
N PHE A 6 -5.02 49.73 -39.37
CA PHE A 6 -4.10 49.13 -38.41
C PHE A 6 -4.28 47.62 -38.45
N LEU A 7 -3.27 46.90 -38.96
CA LEU A 7 -3.18 45.45 -38.85
C LEU A 7 -2.40 45.11 -37.59
N THR A 8 -3.11 44.84 -36.50
CA THR A 8 -2.52 44.33 -35.26
C THR A 8 -2.12 42.87 -35.49
N LEU A 9 -0.84 42.60 -35.71
CA LEU A 9 -0.32 41.23 -35.67
C LEU A 9 -0.39 40.72 -34.22
N LEU A 10 -1.39 39.89 -33.94
CA LEU A 10 -1.36 38.97 -32.80
C LEU A 10 -0.31 37.91 -33.11
N PHE A 11 0.89 38.06 -32.55
CA PHE A 11 1.83 36.96 -32.42
C PHE A 11 1.23 35.95 -31.44
N PHE A 12 0.55 34.93 -31.96
CA PHE A 12 0.41 33.67 -31.23
C PHE A 12 1.79 33.02 -31.24
N SER A 13 2.56 33.20 -30.17
CA SER A 13 3.65 32.28 -29.90
C SER A 13 3.01 30.92 -29.63
N SER A 14 3.05 30.01 -30.59
CA SER A 14 2.83 28.60 -30.29
C SER A 14 3.99 28.16 -29.41
N SER A 15 3.82 28.24 -28.10
CA SER A 15 4.73 27.56 -27.18
C SER A 15 4.59 26.07 -27.46
N THR A 16 5.67 25.46 -27.91
CA THR A 16 5.70 24.02 -28.15
C THR A 16 5.74 23.36 -26.78
N ALA A 17 4.58 22.86 -26.31
CA ALA A 17 4.50 22.04 -25.12
C ALA A 17 5.58 20.95 -25.19
N THR A 18 6.44 20.88 -24.18
CA THR A 18 7.49 19.87 -24.14
C THR A 18 6.92 18.60 -23.53
N LYS A 19 7.17 17.47 -24.18
CA LYS A 19 6.76 16.16 -23.68
C LYS A 19 7.84 15.58 -22.78
N TYR A 20 7.48 15.29 -21.55
CA TYR A 20 8.33 14.64 -20.55
C TYR A 20 7.83 13.22 -20.34
N TYR A 21 8.74 12.24 -20.31
CA TYR A 21 8.39 10.84 -20.08
C TYR A 21 9.09 10.33 -18.81
N GLY A 22 8.35 9.64 -17.95
CA GLY A 22 8.91 9.22 -16.67
C GLY A 22 7.94 8.44 -15.80
N GLN A 23 8.36 8.25 -14.56
CA GLN A 23 7.55 7.62 -13.52
C GLN A 23 6.86 8.69 -12.67
N PHE A 24 5.56 8.55 -12.47
CA PHE A 24 4.77 9.41 -11.61
C PHE A 24 4.99 9.08 -10.14
N GLU A 25 4.90 10.12 -9.31
CA GLU A 25 4.91 10.01 -7.86
C GLU A 25 3.82 10.91 -7.29
N VAL A 26 3.00 10.36 -6.41
CA VAL A 26 1.83 11.03 -5.84
C VAL A 26 1.88 10.98 -4.33
N PHE A 27 1.74 12.14 -3.71
CA PHE A 27 1.83 12.35 -2.28
C PHE A 27 0.48 12.71 -1.72
N SER A 28 0.11 12.06 -0.63
CA SER A 28 -1.09 12.39 0.15
C SER A 28 -0.67 13.02 1.47
N LEU A 29 -1.15 14.24 1.73
CA LEU A 29 -0.80 15.03 2.92
C LEU A 29 -1.84 14.87 4.02
N ALA A 30 -1.45 14.33 5.18
CA ALA A 30 -2.30 14.32 6.36
C ALA A 30 -2.33 15.69 7.05
N GLU A 31 -3.31 16.53 6.67
CA GLU A 31 -3.55 17.84 7.28
C GLU A 31 -4.86 17.87 8.12
N PRO A 32 -4.97 18.75 9.14
CA PRO A 32 -6.20 18.88 9.92
C PRO A 32 -7.41 19.43 9.13
N LEU A 33 -7.21 20.12 7.99
CA LEU A 33 -8.25 20.98 7.40
C LEU A 33 -8.26 21.18 5.87
N SER A 34 -7.39 20.56 5.04
CA SER A 34 -7.53 20.67 3.57
C SER A 34 -6.78 19.61 2.77
N ASP A 35 -7.30 19.33 1.57
CA ASP A 35 -6.83 18.33 0.61
C ASP A 35 -5.62 18.87 -0.18
N LEU A 36 -4.51 18.11 -0.24
CA LEU A 36 -3.44 18.42 -1.17
C LEU A 36 -2.70 17.15 -1.63
N TYR A 37 -3.15 16.59 -2.75
CA TYR A 37 -2.35 15.62 -3.49
C TYR A 37 -1.26 16.33 -4.27
N THR A 38 0.00 16.07 -3.93
CA THR A 38 1.11 16.66 -4.68
C THR A 38 1.67 15.65 -5.65
N HIS A 39 1.85 16.06 -6.90
CA HIS A 39 2.22 15.19 -8.00
C HIS A 39 3.60 15.54 -8.52
N TYR A 40 4.37 14.53 -8.89
CA TYR A 40 5.70 14.67 -9.45
C TYR A 40 5.91 13.69 -10.61
N LEU A 41 6.81 14.07 -11.52
CA LEU A 41 7.32 13.20 -12.56
C LEU A 41 8.84 13.04 -12.40
N GLN A 42 9.30 11.81 -12.23
CA GLN A 42 10.72 11.46 -12.26
C GLN A 42 11.10 11.11 -13.71
N SER A 43 11.85 11.99 -14.36
CA SER A 43 12.24 11.88 -15.77
C SER A 43 13.73 12.23 -15.95
N ASN A 44 14.50 11.34 -16.59
CA ASN A 44 15.93 11.53 -16.87
C ASN A 44 16.76 11.93 -15.64
N ASN A 45 16.56 11.24 -14.51
CA ASN A 45 17.19 11.52 -13.20
C ASN A 45 16.88 12.92 -12.63
N LYS A 46 15.94 13.67 -13.21
CA LYS A 46 15.41 14.91 -12.65
C LYS A 46 13.96 14.71 -12.24
N ARG A 47 13.59 15.34 -11.12
CA ARG A 47 12.22 15.32 -10.60
C ARG A 47 11.55 16.64 -10.91
N TYR A 48 10.34 16.60 -11.42
CA TYR A 48 9.53 17.77 -11.74
C TYR A 48 8.26 17.77 -10.88
N ALA A 49 7.99 18.85 -10.16
CA ALA A 49 6.69 19.09 -9.55
C ALA A 49 5.66 19.36 -10.65
N LEU A 50 4.48 18.74 -10.55
CA LEU A 50 3.42 18.89 -11.52
C LEU A 50 2.34 19.84 -10.97
N SER A 51 2.08 20.90 -11.72
CA SER A 51 1.04 21.88 -11.44
C SER A 51 -0.09 21.71 -12.46
N PHE A 52 -1.27 21.32 -11.99
CA PHE A 52 -2.45 21.09 -12.84
C PHE A 52 -3.40 22.27 -12.74
N MET A 53 -3.79 22.86 -13.89
CA MET A 53 -4.68 24.02 -13.93
C MET A 53 -6.07 23.76 -13.33
N ASN A 54 -6.57 22.52 -13.41
CA ASN A 54 -7.89 22.12 -12.92
C ASN A 54 -7.82 21.31 -11.62
N GLY A 55 -6.74 21.45 -10.86
CA GLY A 55 -6.46 20.61 -9.70
C GLY A 55 -5.82 19.27 -10.07
N PRO A 56 -5.14 18.62 -9.10
CA PRO A 56 -4.43 17.38 -9.34
C PRO A 56 -5.41 16.25 -9.72
N PRO A 57 -5.10 15.47 -10.75
CA PRO A 57 -5.91 14.32 -11.13
C PRO A 57 -5.79 13.23 -10.05
N SER A 58 -6.83 12.44 -9.89
CA SER A 58 -6.90 11.42 -8.84
C SER A 58 -6.59 10.00 -9.35
N ASP A 59 -6.41 9.85 -10.66
CA ASP A 59 -6.16 8.58 -11.35
C ASP A 59 -4.69 8.19 -11.47
N ILE A 60 -3.77 9.10 -11.17
CA ILE A 60 -2.33 8.86 -11.18
C ILE A 60 -1.90 8.27 -9.83
N LEU A 61 -1.11 7.20 -9.87
CA LEU A 61 -0.51 6.58 -8.69
C LEU A 61 1.02 6.69 -8.70
N THR A 62 1.63 6.60 -7.52
CA THR A 62 3.09 6.46 -7.43
C THR A 62 3.51 5.14 -8.07
N GLY A 63 4.42 5.25 -9.03
CA GLY A 63 4.95 4.11 -9.76
C GLY A 63 4.41 3.97 -11.18
N ASP A 64 3.29 4.63 -11.49
CA ASP A 64 2.75 4.69 -12.85
C ASP A 64 3.81 5.26 -13.81
N ILE A 65 3.86 4.75 -15.03
CA ILE A 65 4.77 5.24 -16.07
C ILE A 65 3.92 5.97 -17.10
N GLY A 66 4.43 7.07 -17.62
CA GLY A 66 3.73 7.76 -18.69
C GLY A 66 4.40 9.06 -19.08
N SER A 67 3.61 9.93 -19.68
CA SER A 67 4.09 11.21 -20.19
C SER A 67 3.26 12.38 -19.72
N VAL A 68 3.92 13.54 -19.63
CA VAL A 68 3.32 14.84 -19.31
C VAL A 68 3.71 15.79 -20.42
N ASP A 69 2.73 16.40 -21.06
CA ASP A 69 2.93 17.54 -21.95
C ASP A 69 2.73 18.82 -21.14
N GLY A 70 3.72 19.70 -21.14
CA GLY A 70 3.65 20.92 -20.37
C GLY A 70 4.83 21.85 -20.58
N GLU A 71 4.84 22.93 -19.79
CA GLU A 71 5.87 23.97 -19.83
C GLU A 71 6.51 24.13 -18.46
N ILE A 72 7.84 24.27 -18.42
CA ILE A 72 8.54 24.58 -17.18
C ILE A 72 8.19 26.01 -16.77
N VAL A 73 7.76 26.19 -15.52
CA VAL A 73 7.45 27.51 -14.96
C VAL A 73 8.72 28.33 -14.84
N GLU A 74 8.76 29.46 -15.55
CA GLU A 74 9.86 30.42 -15.54
C GLU A 74 10.17 30.88 -14.10
N GLY A 75 11.43 30.78 -13.67
CA GLY A 75 11.85 31.12 -12.31
C GLY A 75 11.67 30.01 -11.25
N SER A 76 11.16 28.83 -11.62
CA SER A 76 11.17 27.64 -10.77
C SER A 76 12.12 26.58 -11.34
N GLU A 77 12.99 26.00 -10.51
CA GLU A 77 14.04 25.10 -11.02
C GLU A 77 13.51 23.73 -11.53
N SER A 78 12.27 23.37 -11.20
CA SER A 78 11.71 22.03 -11.44
C SER A 78 10.16 21.95 -11.37
N THR A 79 9.39 22.91 -11.87
CA THR A 79 7.91 22.80 -11.93
C THR A 79 7.41 22.77 -13.37
N ILE A 80 6.54 21.83 -13.72
CA ILE A 80 5.86 21.76 -15.02
C ILE A 80 4.39 22.18 -14.82
N ASN A 81 3.96 23.19 -15.56
CA ASN A 81 2.54 23.46 -15.78
C ASN A 81 2.01 22.42 -16.76
N VAL A 82 1.18 21.51 -16.27
CA VAL A 82 0.66 20.38 -17.04
C VAL A 82 -0.47 20.86 -17.94
N ILE A 83 -0.31 20.61 -19.24
CA ILE A 83 -1.32 20.84 -20.29
C ILE A 83 -2.13 19.55 -20.50
N SER A 84 -1.43 18.43 -20.66
CA SER A 84 -2.01 17.10 -20.74
C SER A 84 -1.06 16.07 -20.13
N TYR A 85 -1.60 14.91 -19.78
CA TYR A 85 -0.82 13.76 -19.34
C TYR A 85 -1.43 12.49 -19.93
N ASP A 86 -0.60 11.46 -20.03
CA ASP A 86 -0.98 10.13 -20.45
C ASP A 86 -0.29 9.13 -19.54
N VAL A 87 -1.05 8.23 -18.92
CA VAL A 87 -0.50 7.15 -18.11
C VAL A 87 -0.51 5.90 -18.98
N GLU A 88 0.68 5.39 -19.29
CA GLU A 88 0.79 4.08 -19.91
C GLU A 88 0.31 3.06 -18.88
N GLU A 89 -0.91 2.57 -19.10
CA GLU A 89 -1.60 1.70 -18.17
C GLU A 89 -0.71 0.54 -17.75
N TYR A 90 -0.19 0.60 -16.52
CA TYR A 90 0.41 -0.56 -15.91
C TYR A 90 -0.73 -1.54 -15.68
N ALA A 91 -0.75 -2.60 -16.50
CA ALA A 91 -1.73 -3.68 -16.49
C ALA A 91 -2.25 -3.90 -15.07
N GLU A 92 -3.56 -3.74 -14.92
CA GLU A 92 -4.29 -3.85 -13.67
C GLU A 92 -3.73 -4.96 -12.79
N ARG A 93 -2.87 -4.61 -11.82
CA ARG A 93 -2.53 -5.56 -10.77
C ARG A 93 -3.78 -5.67 -9.90
N ARG A 94 -4.46 -6.80 -10.10
CA ARG A 94 -5.55 -7.41 -9.30
C ARG A 94 -6.93 -7.33 -9.95
N GLU A 95 -7.10 -8.05 -11.05
CA GLU A 95 -8.43 -8.60 -11.42
C GLU A 95 -8.64 -10.07 -11.03
N GLU A 96 -7.67 -10.72 -10.39
CA GLU A 96 -7.92 -11.94 -9.62
C GLU A 96 -7.33 -11.75 -8.23
N GLN A 97 -8.16 -11.38 -7.25
CA GLN A 97 -7.80 -11.57 -5.85
C GLN A 97 -7.83 -13.07 -5.59
N ASP A 98 -6.71 -13.74 -5.86
CA ASP A 98 -6.35 -14.91 -5.06
C ASP A 98 -6.28 -14.42 -3.61
N LEU A 99 -7.25 -14.87 -2.83
CA LEU A 99 -7.43 -14.53 -1.44
C LEU A 99 -6.35 -15.21 -0.58
N LEU A 100 -5.89 -14.48 0.44
CA LEU A 100 -5.21 -15.00 1.64
C LEU A 100 -3.77 -15.54 1.47
N GLU A 101 -2.94 -14.96 0.62
CA GLU A 101 -1.50 -15.04 0.85
C GLU A 101 -1.06 -14.00 1.89
N THR A 102 -0.30 -14.43 2.89
CA THR A 102 0.32 -13.52 3.85
C THR A 102 1.31 -12.62 3.13
N TYR A 103 1.18 -11.32 3.32
CA TYR A 103 2.05 -10.28 2.79
C TYR A 103 2.99 -9.77 3.88
N ASP A 104 4.28 -10.02 3.69
CA ASP A 104 5.33 -9.55 4.57
C ASP A 104 5.73 -8.11 4.23
N VAL A 105 5.41 -7.20 5.15
CA VAL A 105 5.75 -5.78 5.08
C VAL A 105 7.22 -5.61 5.48
N SER A 106 8.13 -5.70 4.50
CA SER A 106 9.57 -5.44 4.69
C SER A 106 9.84 -3.94 4.80
N ALA A 107 10.06 -3.45 6.03
CA ALA A 107 10.14 -2.02 6.33
C ALA A 107 11.40 -1.61 7.10
N ILE A 108 11.86 -0.38 6.87
CA ILE A 108 12.90 0.27 7.67
C ILE A 108 12.45 1.64 8.17
N ALA A 109 12.55 1.88 9.48
CA ALA A 109 12.36 3.20 10.09
C ALA A 109 13.72 3.91 10.20
N ILE A 110 13.81 5.14 9.69
CA ILE A 110 15.05 5.91 9.67
C ILE A 110 14.86 7.21 10.47
N PRO A 111 15.35 7.28 11.72
CA PRO A 111 15.32 8.51 12.51
C PRO A 111 16.39 9.50 12.04
N LEU A 112 15.95 10.68 11.60
CA LEU A 112 16.82 11.75 11.14
C LEU A 112 17.01 12.82 12.22
N LYS A 113 18.27 13.15 12.51
CA LYS A 113 18.63 14.35 13.26
C LYS A 113 19.07 15.43 12.28
N ILE A 114 18.29 16.50 12.17
CA ILE A 114 18.51 17.58 11.20
C ILE A 114 18.71 18.87 11.99
N CYS A 115 19.73 19.66 11.65
CA CYS A 115 20.06 20.89 12.40
C CYS A 115 20.31 20.67 13.89
N GLY A 116 20.84 19.50 14.28
CA GLY A 116 21.00 19.14 15.69
C GLY A 116 19.69 18.87 16.43
N LYS A 117 18.53 19.01 15.78
CA LYS A 117 17.21 18.68 16.34
C LYS A 117 16.92 17.21 16.15
N GLU A 118 16.38 16.59 17.20
CA GLU A 118 16.08 15.16 17.20
C GLU A 118 14.57 14.93 17.05
N PRO A 119 14.17 13.81 16.41
CA PRO A 119 12.78 13.46 16.25
C PRO A 119 12.35 12.65 17.49
N VAL A 120 12.07 11.38 17.25
CA VAL A 120 11.90 10.31 18.21
C VAL A 120 13.20 9.51 18.34
N THR A 121 13.49 8.99 19.54
CA THR A 121 14.67 8.15 19.78
C THR A 121 14.50 6.77 19.13
N VAL A 122 15.62 6.11 18.80
CA VAL A 122 15.61 4.72 18.29
C VAL A 122 14.84 3.78 19.22
N ALA A 123 15.01 3.92 20.54
CA ALA A 123 14.30 3.11 21.52
C ALA A 123 12.78 3.35 21.49
N GLN A 124 12.34 4.60 21.34
CA GLN A 124 10.91 4.92 21.20
C GLN A 124 10.32 4.33 19.92
N LEU A 125 11.07 4.38 18.81
CA LEU A 125 10.65 3.77 17.54
C LEU A 125 10.57 2.25 17.63
N GLN A 126 11.55 1.60 18.25
CA GLN A 126 11.50 0.16 18.47
C GLN A 126 10.27 -0.25 19.30
N ASN A 127 9.90 0.55 20.29
CA ASN A 127 8.72 0.30 21.13
C ASN A 127 7.39 0.42 20.37
N ILE A 128 7.27 1.40 19.44
CA ILE A 128 6.02 1.61 18.68
C ILE A 128 5.93 0.70 17.44
N TRP A 129 7.03 0.07 17.01
CA TRP A 129 7.04 -0.79 15.82
C TRP A 129 7.12 -2.28 16.12
N ILE A 130 8.17 -2.71 16.81
CA ILE A 130 8.60 -4.12 16.84
C ILE A 130 8.18 -4.79 18.14
N ARG A 131 8.05 -4.05 19.25
CA ARG A 131 7.80 -4.67 20.56
C ARG A 131 6.34 -5.12 20.73
N PRO A 132 6.07 -6.44 20.80
CA PRO A 132 4.71 -6.98 20.90
C PRO A 132 4.01 -6.67 22.23
N GLU A 133 4.78 -6.31 23.27
CA GLU A 133 4.25 -6.00 24.62
C GLU A 133 3.52 -4.64 24.70
N SER A 134 3.61 -3.80 23.67
CA SER A 134 2.88 -2.54 23.60
C SER A 134 1.53 -2.76 22.90
N GLU A 135 0.41 -2.45 23.57
CA GLU A 135 -0.93 -2.47 22.93
C GLU A 135 -1.04 -1.54 21.70
N VAL A 136 -0.06 -0.66 21.48
CA VAL A 136 -0.07 0.38 20.44
C VAL A 136 1.05 0.16 19.41
N ALA A 137 1.54 -1.08 19.26
CA ALA A 137 2.57 -1.41 18.27
C ALA A 137 2.01 -1.53 16.84
N LEU A 138 2.77 -1.07 15.85
CA LEU A 138 2.44 -1.22 14.42
C LEU A 138 2.26 -2.69 14.03
N ASN A 139 3.12 -3.58 14.53
CA ASN A 139 2.99 -5.01 14.26
C ASN A 139 1.66 -5.58 14.78
N ASN A 140 1.21 -5.15 15.97
CA ASN A 140 -0.05 -5.59 16.54
C ASN A 140 -1.23 -5.08 15.70
N TYR A 141 -1.19 -3.80 15.29
CA TYR A 141 -2.18 -3.24 14.37
C TYR A 141 -2.27 -4.03 13.06
N LEU A 142 -1.13 -4.27 12.40
CA LEU A 142 -1.12 -5.04 11.15
C LEU A 142 -1.71 -6.43 11.38
N SER A 143 -1.29 -7.13 12.44
CA SER A 143 -1.78 -8.48 12.72
C SER A 143 -3.28 -8.53 13.02
N GLU A 144 -3.83 -7.59 13.79
CA GLU A 144 -5.21 -7.61 14.24
C GLU A 144 -6.17 -7.02 13.22
N CYS A 145 -5.87 -5.83 12.68
CA CYS A 145 -6.73 -5.14 11.71
C CYS A 145 -6.71 -5.78 10.32
N THR A 146 -5.73 -6.65 10.04
CA THR A 146 -5.63 -7.32 8.74
C THR A 146 -5.80 -8.84 8.81
N TYR A 147 -6.27 -9.40 9.93
CA TYR A 147 -6.38 -10.86 10.12
C TYR A 147 -5.08 -11.61 9.83
N ARG A 148 -3.94 -10.97 10.14
CA ARG A 148 -2.58 -11.46 9.83
C ARG A 148 -2.30 -11.66 8.34
N VAL A 149 -3.12 -11.07 7.46
CA VAL A 149 -2.79 -11.00 6.03
C VAL A 149 -1.54 -10.13 5.88
N PHE A 150 -1.44 -9.00 6.58
CA PHE A 150 -0.21 -8.20 6.60
C PHE A 150 0.54 -8.41 7.91
N ASN A 151 1.82 -8.72 7.82
CA ASN A 151 2.71 -8.85 8.98
C ASN A 151 3.97 -8.05 8.76
N LEU A 152 4.55 -7.51 9.83
CA LEU A 152 5.87 -6.90 9.73
C LEU A 152 6.89 -8.01 9.44
N ALA A 153 7.64 -7.88 8.35
CA ALA A 153 8.61 -8.90 7.97
C ALA A 153 9.72 -9.02 9.02
N SER A 154 10.24 -10.23 9.24
CA SER A 154 11.27 -10.50 10.26
C SER A 154 12.59 -9.74 10.03
N ASN A 155 12.87 -9.35 8.79
CA ASN A 155 14.02 -8.53 8.43
C ASN A 155 13.81 -7.03 8.68
N SER A 156 12.59 -6.59 9.05
CA SER A 156 12.28 -5.18 9.28
C SER A 156 13.11 -4.58 10.41
N LEU A 157 13.48 -3.31 10.26
CA LEU A 157 14.55 -2.71 11.08
C LEU A 157 14.23 -1.27 11.50
N VAL A 158 14.60 -0.91 12.72
CA VAL A 158 14.79 0.50 13.09
C VAL A 158 16.27 0.83 12.92
N ALA A 159 16.58 1.70 11.97
CA ALA A 159 17.95 2.09 11.66
C ALA A 159 18.59 2.87 12.81
N PRO A 160 19.94 2.89 12.87
CA PRO A 160 20.66 3.87 13.67
C PRO A 160 20.23 5.30 13.30
N LYS A 161 20.33 6.22 14.26
CA LYS A 161 20.07 7.64 14.02
C LYS A 161 21.04 8.18 12.98
N VAL A 162 20.50 8.86 11.98
CA VAL A 162 21.27 9.50 10.90
C VAL A 162 21.32 11.00 11.15
N GLU A 163 22.53 11.56 11.22
CA GLU A 163 22.72 13.01 11.38
C GLU A 163 22.91 13.69 10.03
N LEU A 164 22.08 14.69 9.74
CA LEU A 164 22.12 15.49 8.52
C LEU A 164 22.33 16.98 8.86
N PRO A 165 23.06 17.75 8.03
CA PRO A 165 23.13 19.20 8.16
C PRO A 165 21.77 19.86 7.92
N CYS A 166 21.67 21.17 8.20
CA CYS A 166 20.44 21.93 7.94
C CYS A 166 20.08 22.03 6.45
N GLU A 167 21.10 22.08 5.61
CA GLU A 167 20.94 22.23 4.18
C GLU A 167 22.03 21.46 3.47
N ASN A 168 21.73 21.02 2.26
CA ASN A 168 22.68 20.37 1.39
C ASN A 168 22.26 20.59 -0.06
N THR A 169 23.14 21.19 -0.84
CA THR A 169 22.89 21.51 -2.25
C THR A 169 22.99 20.29 -3.16
N GLN A 170 23.85 19.32 -2.84
CA GLN A 170 23.97 18.06 -3.61
C GLN A 170 22.66 17.26 -3.54
N TYR A 171 22.05 17.19 -2.36
CA TYR A 171 20.80 16.47 -2.12
C TYR A 171 19.56 17.37 -2.18
N ASN A 172 19.71 18.67 -2.47
CA ASN A 172 18.61 19.63 -2.68
C ASN A 172 17.59 19.75 -1.53
N TYR A 173 18.06 19.85 -0.28
CA TYR A 173 17.18 20.11 0.86
C TYR A 173 17.64 21.31 1.70
N ASN A 174 16.68 21.94 2.39
CA ASN A 174 16.91 23.01 3.36
C ASN A 174 15.84 22.94 4.45
N ALA A 175 16.26 22.91 5.73
CA ALA A 175 15.41 22.78 6.90
C ALA A 175 14.36 23.88 7.08
N SER A 176 14.55 25.05 6.45
CA SER A 176 13.58 26.16 6.47
C SER A 176 12.50 26.01 5.39
N LYS A 177 12.58 24.99 4.54
CA LYS A 177 11.63 24.69 3.46
C LYS A 177 11.15 23.25 3.60
N CYS A 178 9.90 22.97 3.24
CA CYS A 178 9.35 21.62 3.22
C CYS A 178 8.65 21.34 1.88
N GLY A 179 9.43 21.41 0.80
CA GLY A 179 8.97 21.02 -0.53
C GLY A 179 9.32 19.57 -0.84
N GLY A 180 8.58 18.94 -1.76
CA GLY A 180 8.79 17.53 -2.13
C GLY A 180 10.21 17.18 -2.53
N VAL A 181 10.92 18.05 -3.27
CA VAL A 181 12.32 17.82 -3.66
C VAL A 181 13.22 17.66 -2.42
N GLY A 182 13.03 18.53 -1.41
CA GLY A 182 13.80 18.47 -0.17
C GLY A 182 13.51 17.22 0.68
N LEU A 183 12.26 16.75 0.68
CA LEU A 183 11.87 15.53 1.40
C LEU A 183 12.60 14.29 0.88
N TYR A 184 12.72 14.18 -0.44
CA TYR A 184 13.51 13.14 -1.09
C TYR A 184 15.00 13.32 -0.88
N GLY A 185 15.46 14.57 -0.91
CA GLY A 185 16.83 14.92 -0.56
C GLY A 185 17.25 14.36 0.79
N TRP A 186 16.42 14.56 1.82
CA TRP A 186 16.66 13.99 3.14
C TRP A 186 16.68 12.47 3.12
N ALA A 187 15.69 11.83 2.48
CA ALA A 187 15.61 10.37 2.40
C ALA A 187 16.83 9.78 1.68
N GLN A 188 17.19 10.31 0.51
CA GLN A 188 18.31 9.82 -0.30
C GLN A 188 19.64 10.00 0.42
N HIS A 189 19.88 11.17 1.02
CA HIS A 189 21.10 11.41 1.79
C HIS A 189 21.21 10.46 2.98
N ALA A 190 20.10 10.21 3.68
CA ALA A 190 20.08 9.28 4.79
C ALA A 190 20.34 7.83 4.36
N MET A 191 19.72 7.39 3.27
CA MET A 191 19.94 6.06 2.70
C MET A 191 21.40 5.87 2.26
N ASP A 192 22.03 6.90 1.70
CA ASP A 192 23.46 6.86 1.36
C ASP A 192 24.34 6.73 2.61
N ILE A 193 24.08 7.50 3.68
CA ILE A 193 24.82 7.38 4.95
C ILE A 193 24.64 6.00 5.56
N LEU A 194 23.42 5.45 5.58
CA LEU A 194 23.16 4.09 6.07
C LEU A 194 23.96 3.05 5.30
N ARG A 195 24.03 3.20 3.97
CA ARG A 195 24.81 2.32 3.10
C ARG A 195 26.31 2.44 3.36
N THR A 196 26.86 3.65 3.45
CA THR A 196 28.31 3.87 3.55
C THR A 196 28.85 3.66 4.96
N ASN A 197 28.12 4.08 5.99
CA ASN A 197 28.64 4.15 7.36
C ASN A 197 28.16 2.98 8.22
N TYR A 198 27.02 2.36 7.86
CA TYR A 198 26.41 1.29 8.63
C TYR A 198 26.26 -0.02 7.84
N SER A 199 26.66 -0.04 6.57
CA SER A 199 26.50 -1.19 5.67
C SER A 199 25.05 -1.69 5.55
N ILE A 200 24.08 -0.81 5.75
CA ILE A 200 22.66 -1.13 5.60
C ILE A 200 22.23 -0.74 4.18
N ASN A 201 21.99 -1.74 3.33
CA ASN A 201 21.44 -1.51 2.00
C ASN A 201 19.91 -1.36 2.08
N THR A 202 19.41 -0.13 1.95
CA THR A 202 17.97 0.12 2.10
C THR A 202 17.12 -0.46 0.97
N LYS A 203 17.73 -0.85 -0.17
CA LYS A 203 17.02 -1.45 -1.32
C LYS A 203 16.35 -2.79 -1.01
N GLN A 204 16.74 -3.46 0.08
CA GLN A 204 16.09 -4.71 0.52
C GLN A 204 14.73 -4.47 1.21
N PHE A 205 14.45 -3.22 1.59
CA PHE A 205 13.19 -2.83 2.21
C PHE A 205 12.27 -2.22 1.17
N LYS A 206 11.02 -2.70 1.17
CA LYS A 206 9.98 -2.16 0.31
C LYS A 206 9.49 -0.82 0.86
N TYR A 207 9.32 -0.72 2.18
CA TYR A 207 8.76 0.45 2.85
C TYR A 207 9.86 1.19 3.62
N ILE A 208 10.06 2.47 3.30
CA ILE A 208 11.05 3.37 3.89
C ILE A 208 10.32 4.45 4.67
N LEU A 209 10.43 4.42 5.99
CA LEU A 209 9.70 5.31 6.91
C LEU A 209 10.68 6.31 7.51
N ILE A 210 10.61 7.56 7.07
CA ILE A 210 11.52 8.64 7.44
C ILE A 210 10.96 9.43 8.61
N MET A 211 11.67 9.45 9.74
CA MET A 211 11.23 10.20 10.93
C MET A 211 12.01 11.50 11.01
N LEU A 212 11.36 12.61 10.65
CA LEU A 212 11.93 13.96 10.69
C LEU A 212 11.86 14.53 12.11
N PRO A 213 12.80 15.39 12.53
CA PRO A 213 12.57 16.21 13.72
C PRO A 213 11.38 17.14 13.48
N TRP A 214 10.90 17.85 14.51
CA TRP A 214 9.83 18.82 14.27
C TRP A 214 10.30 19.93 13.31
N MET A 215 9.70 19.94 12.12
CA MET A 215 9.95 20.90 11.06
C MET A 215 8.75 21.82 10.95
N SER A 216 8.87 23.07 11.42
CA SER A 216 7.80 24.06 11.33
C SER A 216 7.43 24.43 9.88
N ALA A 217 8.36 24.21 8.94
CA ALA A 217 8.11 24.38 7.52
C ALA A 217 7.20 23.28 6.93
N CYS A 218 7.08 22.13 7.61
CA CYS A 218 6.19 21.04 7.21
C CYS A 218 4.87 21.15 7.97
N GLY A 219 3.78 21.53 7.27
CA GLY A 219 2.44 21.76 7.86
C GLY A 219 1.67 20.51 8.26
N TRP A 220 2.22 19.33 7.98
CA TRP A 220 1.56 18.03 8.10
C TRP A 220 2.15 17.19 9.24
N ALA A 221 1.35 16.24 9.73
CA ALA A 221 1.77 15.26 10.74
C ALA A 221 2.53 14.08 10.13
N GLY A 222 2.03 13.59 9.01
CA GLY A 222 2.62 12.56 8.19
C GLY A 222 2.40 12.87 6.70
N LEU A 223 3.19 12.22 5.86
CA LEU A 223 3.09 12.28 4.41
C LEU A 223 3.47 10.92 3.83
N GLY A 224 2.61 10.38 2.97
CA GLY A 224 2.83 9.08 2.33
C GLY A 224 2.78 9.16 0.81
N GLN A 225 3.63 8.38 0.16
CA GLN A 225 3.43 8.03 -1.24
C GLN A 225 2.16 7.20 -1.38
N LEU A 226 1.28 7.60 -2.30
CA LEU A 226 0.10 6.86 -2.67
C LEU A 226 0.48 5.76 -3.67
N GLY A 227 0.45 4.50 -3.22
CA GLY A 227 1.01 3.36 -3.94
C GLY A 227 2.54 3.31 -3.85
N CYS A 228 3.13 2.41 -4.65
CA CYS A 228 4.57 2.15 -4.61
C CYS A 228 5.16 1.97 -6.01
N GLY A 229 6.34 2.57 -6.22
CA GLY A 229 7.27 2.17 -7.27
C GLY A 229 8.10 0.97 -6.83
N SER A 230 9.42 1.05 -7.00
CA SER A 230 10.36 0.04 -6.48
C SER A 230 10.38 0.01 -4.96
N GLN A 231 10.35 1.18 -4.32
CA GLN A 231 10.22 1.39 -2.88
C GLN A 231 9.06 2.36 -2.60
N CYS A 232 8.57 2.37 -1.37
CA CYS A 232 7.51 3.24 -0.88
C CYS A 232 8.08 4.10 0.25
N LEU A 233 7.90 5.40 0.18
CA LEU A 233 8.40 6.36 1.16
C LEU A 233 7.23 6.95 1.95
N THR A 234 7.45 7.14 3.24
CA THR A 234 6.62 7.96 4.12
C THR A 234 7.52 8.84 4.98
N TRP A 235 7.00 10.00 5.36
CA TRP A 235 7.67 10.94 6.24
C TRP A 235 6.76 11.25 7.42
N TYR A 236 7.35 11.35 8.60
CA TYR A 236 6.65 11.68 9.83
C TYR A 236 7.32 12.89 10.47
N ASN A 237 6.52 13.87 10.87
CA ASN A 237 7.03 15.13 11.39
C ASN A 237 7.09 15.12 12.92
N GLY A 238 8.30 15.22 13.47
CA GLY A 238 8.54 15.27 14.92
C GLY A 238 7.93 14.09 15.68
N GLU A 239 7.11 14.41 16.69
CA GLU A 239 6.52 13.41 17.58
C GLU A 239 5.43 12.57 16.92
N TYR A 240 4.96 12.90 15.72
CA TYR A 240 3.98 12.09 15.01
C TYR A 240 4.57 10.74 14.53
N GLY A 241 5.90 10.62 14.44
CA GLY A 241 6.58 9.35 14.15
C GLY A 241 6.41 8.26 15.21
N ARG A 242 5.82 8.59 16.37
CA ARG A 242 5.41 7.63 17.42
C ARG A 242 3.89 7.55 17.61
N ASN A 243 3.12 8.20 16.75
CA ASN A 243 1.67 8.15 16.79
C ASN A 243 1.19 7.00 15.87
N LEU A 244 0.67 5.92 16.45
CA LEU A 244 0.25 4.74 15.68
C LEU A 244 -0.76 5.08 14.59
N LYS A 245 -1.75 5.94 14.87
CA LYS A 245 -2.72 6.37 13.86
C LYS A 245 -2.03 7.01 12.65
N VAL A 246 -1.08 7.92 12.87
CA VAL A 246 -0.35 8.55 11.76
C VAL A 246 0.49 7.50 11.03
N LEU A 247 1.19 6.62 11.75
CA LEU A 247 1.97 5.52 11.15
C LEU A 247 1.11 4.65 10.22
N VAL A 248 -0.08 4.23 10.67
CA VAL A 248 -0.96 3.37 9.86
C VAL A 248 -1.62 4.15 8.73
N HIS A 249 -1.91 5.43 8.92
CA HIS A 249 -2.46 6.30 7.87
C HIS A 249 -1.48 6.44 6.70
N GLU A 250 -0.24 6.84 6.98
CA GLU A 250 0.75 7.03 5.92
C GLU A 250 1.18 5.70 5.28
N LEU A 251 1.26 4.63 6.07
CA LEU A 251 1.51 3.30 5.53
C LEU A 251 0.33 2.81 4.66
N GLY A 252 -0.91 3.16 5.01
CA GLY A 252 -2.10 2.93 4.21
C GLY A 252 -2.00 3.56 2.81
N HIS A 253 -1.46 4.78 2.71
CA HIS A 253 -1.16 5.38 1.41
C HIS A 253 -0.17 4.54 0.61
N ASN A 254 0.90 4.02 1.21
CA ASN A 254 1.84 3.14 0.51
C ASN A 254 1.16 1.84 0.02
N PHE A 255 0.13 1.35 0.72
CA PHE A 255 -0.68 0.23 0.25
C PHE A 255 -1.66 0.59 -0.88
N GLY A 256 -1.72 1.86 -1.27
CA GLY A 256 -2.60 2.37 -2.32
C GLY A 256 -3.97 2.82 -1.82
N LEU A 257 -4.14 2.99 -0.49
CA LEU A 257 -5.37 3.52 0.05
C LEU A 257 -5.41 5.04 -0.03
N HIS A 258 -6.53 5.56 -0.50
CA HIS A 258 -6.85 6.98 -0.41
C HIS A 258 -7.59 7.28 0.90
N HIS A 259 -7.89 8.56 1.13
CA HIS A 259 -8.61 8.98 2.31
C HIS A 259 -10.00 8.35 2.40
N SER A 260 -10.48 8.27 3.64
CA SER A 260 -11.82 7.83 3.97
C SER A 260 -12.70 9.03 4.26
N SER A 261 -13.70 9.20 3.41
CA SER A 261 -14.47 10.43 3.27
C SER A 261 -15.91 10.25 3.71
N THR A 262 -16.59 11.36 3.93
CA THR A 262 -18.06 11.45 3.82
C THR A 262 -18.40 12.34 2.62
N PRO A 263 -19.65 12.35 2.14
CA PRO A 263 -20.05 13.32 1.13
C PRO A 263 -19.66 14.75 1.54
N GLY A 264 -18.85 15.41 0.70
CA GLY A 264 -18.38 16.78 0.92
C GLY A 264 -17.24 16.96 1.93
N ALA A 265 -16.66 15.88 2.49
CA ALA A 265 -15.49 15.97 3.37
C ALA A 265 -14.54 14.77 3.16
N GLU A 266 -13.37 15.02 2.58
CA GLU A 266 -12.37 14.01 2.20
C GLU A 266 -11.92 13.14 3.38
N TYR A 267 -11.86 13.71 4.57
CA TYR A 267 -11.50 13.01 5.80
C TYR A 267 -12.68 12.79 6.75
N GLY A 268 -13.91 12.91 6.25
CA GLY A 268 -15.12 12.92 7.07
C GLY A 268 -15.41 11.59 7.77
N ASP A 269 -14.90 10.47 7.26
CA ASP A 269 -15.11 9.16 7.88
C ASP A 269 -14.15 8.95 9.06
N SER A 270 -14.60 9.46 10.20
CA SER A 270 -13.93 9.35 11.51
C SER A 270 -13.84 7.91 12.04
N THR A 271 -14.43 6.94 11.34
CA THR A 271 -14.44 5.53 11.74
C THR A 271 -13.37 4.71 11.04
N CYS A 272 -12.57 5.30 10.16
CA CYS A 272 -11.51 4.62 9.42
C CYS A 272 -10.13 5.21 9.78
N ALA A 273 -9.09 4.37 9.78
CA ALA A 273 -7.70 4.83 9.93
C ALA A 273 -7.29 5.84 8.85
N MET A 274 -7.90 5.77 7.66
CA MET A 274 -7.69 6.72 6.55
C MET A 274 -8.54 8.02 6.67
N GLY A 275 -9.23 8.25 7.78
CA GLY A 275 -10.00 9.48 8.06
C GLY A 275 -9.32 10.41 9.08
N SER A 276 -9.83 11.63 9.25
CA SER A 276 -9.17 12.66 10.08
C SER A 276 -9.34 12.46 11.58
N ARG A 277 -10.53 12.01 12.03
CA ARG A 277 -10.96 12.10 13.44
C ARG A 277 -11.30 10.74 14.05
N GLY A 278 -10.39 9.77 13.99
CA GLY A 278 -10.47 8.50 14.74
C GLY A 278 -9.38 8.35 15.79
N GLY A 279 -9.55 7.38 16.71
CA GLY A 279 -8.47 6.81 17.51
C GLY A 279 -7.62 5.83 16.70
N ASN A 280 -6.89 4.94 17.37
CA ASN A 280 -6.24 3.79 16.70
C ASN A 280 -7.33 2.76 16.36
N ILE A 281 -7.89 2.85 15.15
CA ILE A 281 -9.02 2.04 14.66
C ILE A 281 -8.66 1.43 13.31
N CYS A 282 -9.28 0.31 12.95
CA CYS A 282 -8.94 -0.37 11.70
C CYS A 282 -9.46 0.37 10.46
N TYR A 283 -8.97 -0.03 9.28
CA TYR A 283 -9.54 0.39 8.01
C TYR A 283 -11.01 0.01 7.91
N ASN A 284 -11.81 0.80 7.19
CA ASN A 284 -13.18 0.41 6.92
C ASN A 284 -13.22 -0.78 5.93
N VAL A 285 -14.38 -1.44 5.86
CA VAL A 285 -14.58 -2.62 5.02
C VAL A 285 -14.19 -2.43 3.54
N PRO A 286 -14.60 -1.37 2.82
CA PRO A 286 -14.20 -1.24 1.43
C PRO A 286 -12.69 -1.04 1.23
N GLN A 287 -11.99 -0.35 2.14
CA GLN A 287 -10.52 -0.28 2.11
C GLN A 287 -9.89 -1.66 2.37
N SER A 288 -10.38 -2.40 3.36
CA SER A 288 -9.91 -3.77 3.64
C SER A 288 -10.17 -4.72 2.47
N TRP A 289 -11.32 -4.62 1.81
CA TRP A 289 -11.63 -5.39 0.60
C TRP A 289 -10.72 -4.99 -0.56
N ASN A 290 -10.46 -3.71 -0.78
CA ASN A 290 -9.56 -3.22 -1.82
C ASN A 290 -8.13 -3.78 -1.63
N LEU A 291 -7.68 -3.95 -0.38
CA LEU A 291 -6.40 -4.59 -0.06
C LEU A 291 -6.40 -6.11 -0.17
N GLY A 292 -7.56 -6.76 -0.31
CA GLY A 292 -7.71 -8.22 -0.31
C GLY A 292 -7.70 -8.84 1.08
N ILE A 293 -7.93 -8.04 2.13
CA ILE A 293 -7.95 -8.49 3.53
C ILE A 293 -9.27 -9.16 3.88
N THR A 294 -10.38 -8.64 3.36
CA THR A 294 -11.74 -9.11 3.69
C THR A 294 -12.53 -9.43 2.44
N THR A 295 -13.46 -10.37 2.56
CA THR A 295 -14.35 -10.84 1.50
C THR A 295 -15.82 -10.64 1.85
N PRO A 296 -16.69 -10.45 0.83
CA PRO A 296 -18.11 -10.37 1.07
C PRO A 296 -18.70 -11.74 1.44
N ILE A 297 -19.59 -11.77 2.42
CA ILE A 297 -20.50 -12.90 2.68
C ILE A 297 -21.52 -13.00 1.54
N TYR A 298 -21.96 -11.84 1.03
CA TYR A 298 -22.97 -11.75 -0.01
C TYR A 298 -22.51 -10.79 -1.10
N VAL A 299 -22.58 -11.23 -2.35
CA VAL A 299 -22.40 -10.38 -3.54
C VAL A 299 -23.74 -10.22 -4.24
N LEU A 300 -24.27 -9.00 -4.22
CA LEU A 300 -25.57 -8.64 -4.77
C LEU A 300 -25.40 -7.81 -6.03
N ASN A 301 -26.17 -8.10 -7.08
CA ASN A 301 -26.16 -7.41 -8.37
C ASN A 301 -27.54 -7.48 -9.05
N ASN A 302 -27.68 -6.97 -10.28
CA ASN A 302 -28.96 -6.93 -11.01
C ASN A 302 -29.63 -8.31 -11.09
N ALA A 303 -28.84 -9.38 -11.24
CA ALA A 303 -29.33 -10.73 -11.48
C ALA A 303 -29.90 -11.39 -10.23
N ASN A 304 -29.41 -11.04 -9.04
CA ASN A 304 -29.72 -11.76 -7.80
C ASN A 304 -30.30 -10.90 -6.67
N ILE A 305 -30.26 -9.57 -6.78
CA ILE A 305 -30.77 -8.69 -5.73
C ILE A 305 -32.30 -8.82 -5.64
N LYS A 306 -32.77 -9.20 -4.45
CA LYS A 306 -34.18 -9.38 -4.11
C LYS A 306 -34.42 -8.80 -2.73
N ASP A 307 -35.68 -8.57 -2.38
CA ASP A 307 -36.09 -8.26 -1.01
C ASP A 307 -35.79 -9.46 -0.10
N ASN A 308 -34.71 -9.37 0.67
CA ASN A 308 -34.31 -10.45 1.56
C ASN A 308 -33.57 -9.90 2.79
N THR A 309 -33.47 -10.75 3.81
CA THR A 309 -32.75 -10.50 5.03
C THR A 309 -31.43 -11.25 5.05
N TYR A 310 -30.38 -10.55 5.48
CA TYR A 310 -28.99 -11.00 5.51
C TYR A 310 -28.44 -10.84 6.93
N VAL A 311 -27.55 -11.75 7.34
CA VAL A 311 -26.86 -11.66 8.62
C VAL A 311 -25.43 -11.16 8.35
N ILE A 312 -25.09 -10.02 8.93
CA ILE A 312 -23.78 -9.39 8.78
C ILE A 312 -23.01 -9.55 10.08
N GLU A 313 -21.82 -10.13 10.00
CA GLU A 313 -20.93 -10.27 11.16
C GLU A 313 -20.18 -8.96 11.41
N SER A 314 -19.77 -8.74 12.66
CA SER A 314 -18.96 -7.58 13.00
C SER A 314 -17.63 -7.67 12.28
N HIS A 315 -17.26 -6.56 11.67
CA HIS A 315 -15.91 -6.30 11.23
C HIS A 315 -14.91 -6.64 12.35
N LEU A 316 -13.80 -7.27 11.99
CA LEU A 316 -12.73 -7.80 12.87
C LEU A 316 -13.01 -9.12 13.58
N ILE A 317 -14.12 -9.80 13.29
CA ILE A 317 -14.39 -11.17 13.78
C ILE A 317 -13.99 -12.24 12.76
N ASN A 318 -14.28 -12.00 11.48
CA ASN A 318 -14.03 -12.94 10.39
C ASN A 318 -13.63 -12.16 9.13
N THR A 319 -12.76 -12.72 8.28
CA THR A 319 -12.41 -12.12 6.98
C THR A 319 -13.64 -11.99 6.07
N GLU A 320 -14.62 -12.88 6.20
CA GLU A 320 -15.95 -12.78 5.55
C GLU A 320 -16.93 -12.03 6.46
N ASN A 321 -17.19 -10.74 6.22
CA ASN A 321 -17.93 -9.91 7.20
C ASN A 321 -18.92 -8.86 6.64
N PHE A 322 -19.20 -8.83 5.33
CA PHE A 322 -20.04 -7.77 4.75
C PHE A 322 -20.85 -8.22 3.54
N ALA A 323 -21.84 -7.42 3.14
CA ALA A 323 -22.49 -7.55 1.85
C ALA A 323 -21.95 -6.50 0.87
N LYS A 324 -21.57 -6.92 -0.33
CA LYS A 324 -21.19 -6.05 -1.44
C LYS A 324 -22.34 -5.96 -2.43
N ILE A 325 -22.72 -4.76 -2.82
CA ILE A 325 -23.79 -4.49 -3.78
C ILE A 325 -23.15 -3.83 -4.99
N ASP A 326 -23.01 -4.59 -6.07
CA ASP A 326 -22.62 -4.07 -7.38
C ASP A 326 -23.87 -3.53 -8.08
N VAL A 327 -23.83 -2.25 -8.45
CA VAL A 327 -24.97 -1.58 -9.10
C VAL A 327 -24.79 -1.59 -10.61
N ASP A 328 -24.57 -2.77 -11.18
CA ASP A 328 -24.32 -3.03 -12.61
C ASP A 328 -25.42 -2.54 -13.56
N TRP A 329 -26.61 -2.21 -13.03
CA TRP A 329 -27.70 -1.55 -13.74
C TRP A 329 -27.63 -0.02 -13.77
N VAL A 330 -26.73 0.58 -13.00
CA VAL A 330 -26.41 2.02 -13.00
C VAL A 330 -25.10 2.26 -13.73
N ASP A 331 -24.03 1.57 -13.29
CA ASP A 331 -22.70 1.57 -13.90
C ASP A 331 -21.94 0.29 -13.51
N ASN A 332 -20.81 -0.01 -14.17
CA ASN A 332 -20.02 -1.22 -13.89
C ASN A 332 -18.83 -1.00 -12.93
N ILE A 333 -18.66 0.20 -12.37
CA ILE A 333 -17.48 0.59 -11.57
C ILE A 333 -17.78 0.86 -10.10
N THR A 334 -19.05 1.10 -9.76
CA THR A 334 -19.50 1.47 -8.42
C THR A 334 -19.99 0.26 -7.64
N SER A 335 -19.53 0.16 -6.40
CA SER A 335 -19.99 -0.84 -5.44
C SER A 335 -20.35 -0.16 -4.11
N TYR A 336 -21.38 -0.69 -3.45
CA TYR A 336 -21.75 -0.31 -2.09
C TYR A 336 -21.46 -1.45 -1.11
N PHE A 337 -21.10 -1.10 0.11
CA PHE A 337 -20.69 -2.04 1.14
C PHE A 337 -21.58 -1.86 2.36
N VAL A 338 -22.24 -2.94 2.77
CA VAL A 338 -23.04 -2.98 3.99
C VAL A 338 -22.30 -3.82 5.02
N SER A 339 -21.82 -3.16 6.08
CA SER A 339 -21.02 -3.79 7.13
C SER A 339 -21.55 -3.49 8.52
N PHE A 340 -21.22 -4.33 9.51
CA PHE A 340 -21.57 -4.11 10.90
C PHE A 340 -20.28 -3.92 11.70
N ARG A 341 -20.24 -2.98 12.65
CA ARG A 341 -19.04 -2.77 13.49
C ARG A 341 -19.39 -2.67 14.96
N THR A 342 -18.49 -3.21 15.78
CA THR A 342 -18.58 -3.20 17.24
C THR A 342 -17.20 -2.88 17.81
N GLN A 343 -17.15 -2.55 19.10
CA GLN A 343 -15.91 -2.20 19.79
C GLN A 343 -15.08 -3.45 20.14
N VAL A 344 -14.45 -4.06 19.13
CA VAL A 344 -13.57 -5.24 19.26
C VAL A 344 -12.18 -4.95 18.70
N SER A 345 -11.13 -5.58 19.23
CA SER A 345 -9.74 -5.33 18.79
C SER A 345 -9.42 -3.81 18.80
N TYR A 346 -8.78 -3.25 17.76
CA TYR A 346 -8.50 -1.82 17.63
C TYR A 346 -9.77 -0.97 17.50
N ASP A 347 -10.88 -1.54 17.04
CA ASP A 347 -12.19 -0.86 17.07
C ASP A 347 -12.71 -0.66 18.51
N LYS A 348 -12.04 -1.16 19.55
CA LYS A 348 -12.27 -0.71 20.94
C LYS A 348 -12.20 0.81 21.10
N ASN A 349 -11.44 1.48 20.23
CA ASN A 349 -11.27 2.94 20.20
C ASN A 349 -12.29 3.66 19.29
N LEU A 350 -13.21 2.94 18.65
CA LEU A 350 -14.31 3.53 17.91
C LEU A 350 -15.23 4.28 18.90
N TYR A 351 -15.66 5.50 18.59
CA TYR A 351 -16.57 6.22 19.50
C TYR A 351 -17.88 5.44 19.67
N SER A 352 -18.46 5.48 20.88
CA SER A 352 -19.67 4.71 21.20
C SER A 352 -20.87 5.05 20.30
N THR A 353 -20.93 6.27 19.76
CA THR A 353 -21.94 6.68 18.77
C THR A 353 -21.86 5.93 17.45
N TYR A 354 -20.70 5.35 17.14
CA TYR A 354 -20.42 4.58 15.93
C TYR A 354 -20.41 3.06 16.20
N SER A 355 -20.35 2.63 17.46
CA SER A 355 -20.42 1.20 17.81
C SER A 355 -21.84 0.63 17.64
N SER A 356 -21.90 -0.66 17.30
CA SER A 356 -23.15 -1.41 17.08
C SER A 356 -24.06 -0.77 16.03
N LYS A 357 -23.44 -0.25 14.96
CA LYS A 357 -24.13 0.32 13.80
C LYS A 357 -23.90 -0.53 12.55
N VAL A 358 -24.88 -0.48 11.65
CA VAL A 358 -24.70 -0.91 10.26
C VAL A 358 -24.23 0.29 9.44
N TYR A 359 -23.16 0.10 8.69
CA TYR A 359 -22.53 1.11 7.85
C TYR A 359 -22.88 0.86 6.40
N VAL A 360 -23.15 1.94 5.67
CA VAL A 360 -23.28 1.93 4.22
C VAL A 360 -22.16 2.79 3.64
N HIS A 361 -21.20 2.13 3.00
CA HIS A 361 -20.12 2.80 2.28
C HIS A 361 -20.31 2.69 0.76
N LYS A 362 -19.78 3.67 0.03
CA LYS A 362 -19.64 3.65 -1.43
C LYS A 362 -18.15 3.60 -1.80
N PHE A 363 -17.83 2.85 -2.83
CA PHE A 363 -16.50 2.79 -3.43
C PHE A 363 -16.64 2.75 -4.95
N ILE A 364 -15.83 3.55 -5.64
CA ILE A 364 -15.78 3.59 -7.11
C ILE A 364 -14.43 3.04 -7.53
N ARG A 365 -14.43 2.01 -8.38
CA ARG A 365 -13.21 1.32 -8.82
C ARG A 365 -12.37 2.13 -9.82
N ALA A 366 -13.02 3.02 -10.57
CA ALA A 366 -12.35 3.86 -11.56
C ALA A 366 -11.25 4.68 -10.88
N ARG A 367 -10.04 4.65 -11.45
CA ARG A 367 -8.90 5.41 -10.95
C ARG A 367 -9.22 6.91 -10.83
N SER A 368 -9.98 7.46 -11.80
CA SER A 368 -10.42 8.87 -11.83
C SER A 368 -11.34 9.31 -10.69
N SER A 369 -11.82 8.38 -9.87
CA SER A 369 -12.55 8.72 -8.64
C SER A 369 -11.63 8.95 -7.43
N GLY A 370 -10.32 8.75 -7.62
CA GLY A 370 -9.36 8.70 -6.52
C GLY A 370 -9.58 7.53 -5.59
N ARG A 371 -10.37 6.50 -5.98
CA ARG A 371 -10.64 5.28 -5.20
C ARG A 371 -10.89 5.55 -3.70
N MET A 372 -11.49 6.69 -3.38
CA MET A 372 -11.82 7.05 -2.01
C MET A 372 -13.02 6.23 -1.55
N THR A 373 -13.05 5.92 -0.26
CA THR A 373 -14.21 5.27 0.35
C THR A 373 -15.09 6.32 1.00
N LEU A 374 -16.38 6.31 0.65
CA LEU A 374 -17.35 7.29 1.13
C LEU A 374 -18.30 6.63 2.13
N LEU A 375 -18.25 7.04 3.40
CA LEU A 375 -19.27 6.70 4.38
C LEU A 375 -20.54 7.51 4.10
N LEU A 376 -21.58 6.84 3.63
CA LEU A 376 -22.85 7.47 3.28
C LEU A 376 -23.81 7.54 4.47
N SER A 377 -23.85 6.48 5.29
CA SER A 377 -24.76 6.42 6.43
C SER A 377 -24.30 5.42 7.48
N THR A 378 -24.72 5.69 8.73
CA THR A 378 -24.65 4.74 9.86
C THR A 378 -26.05 4.55 10.41
N LEU A 379 -26.49 3.31 10.49
CA LEU A 379 -27.86 2.96 10.82
C LEU A 379 -27.97 2.49 12.27
N ASN A 380 -29.02 2.96 12.92
CA ASN A 380 -29.53 2.39 14.18
C ASN A 380 -30.47 1.22 13.89
N PRO A 381 -30.66 0.28 14.84
CA PRO A 381 -31.71 -0.73 14.73
C PRO A 381 -33.07 -0.08 14.44
N GLY A 382 -33.81 -0.62 13.47
CA GLY A 382 -35.08 -0.11 12.96
C GLY A 382 -34.97 0.96 11.86
N SER A 383 -33.81 1.60 11.69
CA SER A 383 -33.62 2.64 10.67
C SER A 383 -33.29 2.05 9.28
N LEU A 384 -33.54 2.85 8.25
CA LEU A 384 -33.23 2.52 6.86
C LEU A 384 -32.47 3.65 6.20
N TYR A 385 -31.75 3.30 5.12
CA TYR A 385 -31.12 4.24 4.21
C TYR A 385 -31.40 3.83 2.78
N GLU A 386 -31.86 4.80 1.99
CA GLU A 386 -32.03 4.66 0.55
C GLU A 386 -30.78 5.18 -0.14
N ILE A 387 -30.14 4.32 -0.94
CA ILE A 387 -28.93 4.66 -1.67
C ILE A 387 -29.32 5.51 -2.88
N PRO A 388 -28.94 6.80 -2.94
CA PRO A 388 -29.39 7.70 -4.00
C PRO A 388 -29.02 7.18 -5.39
N GLY A 389 -29.99 7.21 -6.31
CA GLY A 389 -29.79 6.87 -7.73
C GLY A 389 -29.68 5.37 -8.04
N THR A 390 -29.96 4.46 -7.10
CA THR A 390 -29.80 3.00 -7.33
C THR A 390 -31.07 2.16 -7.12
N ASP A 391 -32.15 2.75 -6.59
CA ASP A 391 -33.35 2.09 -6.06
C ASP A 391 -33.12 1.14 -4.88
N VAL A 392 -31.91 1.09 -4.31
CA VAL A 392 -31.57 0.18 -3.22
C VAL A 392 -31.90 0.80 -1.87
N ILE A 393 -32.58 0.03 -1.02
CA ILE A 393 -32.79 0.32 0.39
C ILE A 393 -32.02 -0.69 1.22
N VAL A 394 -31.29 -0.18 2.21
CA VAL A 394 -30.66 -0.96 3.28
C VAL A 394 -31.37 -0.63 4.58
N ARG A 395 -31.93 -1.63 5.26
CA ARG A 395 -32.58 -1.47 6.57
C ARG A 395 -31.85 -2.31 7.61
N PHE A 396 -31.52 -1.69 8.74
CA PHE A 396 -31.02 -2.42 9.89
C PHE A 396 -32.21 -2.89 10.72
N ILE A 397 -32.48 -4.20 10.75
CA ILE A 397 -33.65 -4.75 11.46
C ILE A 397 -33.38 -4.75 12.97
N ASN A 398 -32.41 -5.54 13.41
CA ASN A 398 -32.06 -5.72 14.81
C ASN A 398 -30.65 -6.31 14.97
N ILE A 399 -30.13 -6.23 16.19
CA ILE A 399 -28.90 -6.91 16.60
C ILE A 399 -29.28 -8.33 17.05
N LEU A 400 -28.69 -9.35 16.42
CA LEU A 400 -28.93 -10.76 16.77
C LEU A 400 -28.04 -11.21 17.92
N SER A 401 -26.81 -10.69 17.97
CA SER A 401 -25.85 -10.91 19.05
C SER A 401 -24.87 -9.75 19.13
N THR A 402 -24.00 -9.73 20.13
CA THR A 402 -22.94 -8.71 20.26
C THR A 402 -22.03 -8.60 19.04
N THR A 403 -22.02 -9.58 18.14
CA THR A 403 -21.18 -9.60 16.94
C THR A 403 -21.96 -9.78 15.63
N LYS A 404 -23.29 -9.82 15.65
CA LYS A 404 -24.11 -10.07 14.45
C LYS A 404 -25.30 -9.11 14.35
N ALA A 405 -25.47 -8.53 13.18
CA ALA A 405 -26.62 -7.71 12.81
C ALA A 405 -27.47 -8.39 11.74
N GLN A 406 -28.78 -8.20 11.81
CA GLN A 406 -29.70 -8.60 10.77
C GLN A 406 -30.09 -7.37 9.94
N VAL A 407 -29.91 -7.44 8.62
CA VAL A 407 -30.20 -6.34 7.70
C VAL A 407 -31.11 -6.83 6.58
N GLN A 408 -32.05 -5.98 6.16
CA GLN A 408 -32.80 -6.19 4.91
C GLN A 408 -32.16 -5.35 3.82
N ILE A 409 -31.89 -5.96 2.67
CA ILE A 409 -31.43 -5.26 1.47
C ILE A 409 -32.48 -5.51 0.39
N CYS A 410 -32.96 -4.45 -0.25
CA CYS A 410 -34.03 -4.51 -1.22
C CYS A 410 -33.82 -3.51 -2.35
N ARG A 411 -34.27 -3.85 -3.57
CA ARG A 411 -34.29 -2.92 -4.72
C ARG A 411 -35.74 -2.66 -5.15
N LYS A 412 -36.18 -1.40 -5.10
CA LYS A 412 -37.59 -1.01 -5.32
C LYS A 412 -38.12 -1.41 -6.69
N SER A 413 -37.29 -1.34 -7.72
CA SER A 413 -37.67 -1.69 -9.10
C SER A 413 -37.84 -3.19 -9.33
N VAL A 414 -37.31 -4.04 -8.43
CA VAL A 414 -37.43 -5.51 -8.51
C VAL A 414 -38.43 -6.06 -7.48
N SER A 415 -38.64 -5.37 -6.36
CA SER A 415 -39.59 -5.77 -5.33
C SER A 415 -40.58 -4.66 -4.96
N HIS A 416 -41.87 -4.97 -5.07
CA HIS A 416 -42.96 -4.09 -4.67
C HIS A 416 -43.05 -3.89 -3.13
N SER A 417 -42.32 -4.68 -2.33
CA SER A 417 -42.46 -4.75 -0.87
C SER A 417 -41.30 -4.15 -0.06
N CYS A 418 -40.36 -3.40 -0.67
CA CYS A 418 -39.19 -2.81 0.02
C CYS A 418 -39.51 -1.91 1.25
N GLY A 419 -40.78 -1.75 1.62
CA GLY A 419 -41.25 -0.98 2.77
C GLY A 419 -42.06 -1.74 3.83
N VAL A 420 -42.27 -3.07 3.73
CA VAL A 420 -43.16 -3.78 4.69
C VAL A 420 -42.49 -5.04 5.26
N ILE A 421 -41.81 -4.90 6.39
CA ILE A 421 -41.75 -6.00 7.35
C ILE A 421 -42.87 -5.72 8.33
N SER A 422 -43.89 -6.59 8.40
CA SER A 422 -44.81 -6.60 9.53
C SER A 422 -43.98 -6.87 10.78
N MET A 423 -43.58 -5.81 11.49
CA MET A 423 -43.08 -5.99 12.84
C MET A 423 -44.22 -6.69 13.60
N PRO A 424 -43.98 -7.85 14.27
CA PRO A 424 -44.96 -8.34 15.21
C PRO A 424 -45.24 -7.19 16.19
N PRO A 425 -46.52 -6.91 16.50
CA PRO A 425 -46.86 -5.83 17.41
C PRO A 425 -46.06 -6.03 18.70
N PRO A 426 -45.53 -4.94 19.30
CA PRO A 426 -44.85 -5.05 20.59
C PRO A 426 -45.75 -5.84 21.54
N PRO A 427 -45.21 -6.78 22.34
CA PRO A 427 -46.02 -7.49 23.31
C PRO A 427 -46.80 -6.45 24.11
N LEU A 428 -48.12 -6.63 24.16
CA LEU A 428 -49.02 -5.73 24.88
C LEU A 428 -48.40 -5.43 26.25
N PRO A 429 -48.39 -4.16 26.70
CA PRO A 429 -47.83 -3.82 27.99
C PRO A 429 -48.53 -4.68 29.03
N VAL A 430 -47.78 -5.59 29.66
CA VAL A 430 -48.25 -6.30 30.84
C VAL A 430 -48.61 -5.20 31.83
N SER A 431 -49.90 -5.13 32.16
CA SER A 431 -50.45 -4.19 33.12
C SER A 431 -49.63 -4.28 34.40
N ARG A 432 -48.80 -3.25 34.62
CA ARG A 432 -48.06 -3.09 35.86
C ARG A 432 -49.09 -3.03 37.00
N PRO A 433 -48.93 -3.82 38.07
CA PRO A 433 -49.74 -3.66 39.26
C PRO A 433 -49.66 -2.21 39.75
N SER A 434 -50.80 -1.63 40.10
CA SER A 434 -50.92 -0.26 40.59
C SER A 434 -49.91 0.00 41.72
N PRO A 435 -49.23 1.17 41.72
CA PRO A 435 -48.35 1.53 42.82
C PRO A 435 -49.16 1.66 44.12
N PRO A 436 -48.63 1.22 45.27
CA PRO A 436 -49.27 1.41 46.57
C PRO A 436 -49.42 2.91 46.90
N PRO A 437 -50.41 3.29 47.71
CA PRO A 437 -50.71 4.68 48.00
C PRO A 437 -49.53 5.39 48.69
N PRO A 438 -49.36 6.70 48.46
CA PRO A 438 -48.23 7.46 48.99
C PRO A 438 -48.29 7.53 50.52
N LEU A 439 -47.15 7.23 51.16
CA LEU A 439 -46.95 7.42 52.60
C LEU A 439 -46.97 8.93 52.96
N PRO A 440 -47.37 9.29 54.18
CA PRO A 440 -47.49 10.69 54.59
C PRO A 440 -46.13 11.41 54.58
N VAL A 441 -46.11 12.59 53.97
CA VAL A 441 -44.98 13.50 53.93
C VAL A 441 -44.66 13.96 55.35
N SER A 442 -43.52 13.53 55.89
CA SER A 442 -42.93 14.11 57.09
C SER A 442 -42.04 15.29 56.71
N ARG A 443 -42.25 16.38 57.45
CA ARG A 443 -41.65 17.72 57.31
C ARG A 443 -40.11 17.64 57.33
N PRO A 444 -39.38 18.40 56.49
CA PRO A 444 -37.92 18.41 56.54
C PRO A 444 -37.42 19.13 57.80
N SER A 445 -36.51 18.48 58.51
CA SER A 445 -35.72 19.05 59.61
C SER A 445 -34.77 20.15 59.10
N PRO A 446 -34.44 21.16 59.93
CA PRO A 446 -33.55 22.25 59.52
C PRO A 446 -32.12 21.76 59.26
N PRO A 447 -31.36 22.46 58.38
CA PRO A 447 -30.02 22.03 58.00
C PRO A 447 -29.03 22.16 59.16
N PRO A 448 -28.04 21.25 59.26
CA PRO A 448 -26.97 21.33 60.26
C PRO A 448 -26.01 22.49 59.93
N PRO A 449 -25.32 23.06 60.94
CA PRO A 449 -24.43 24.19 60.75
C PRO A 449 -23.18 23.80 59.94
N LEU A 450 -22.68 24.76 59.17
CA LEU A 450 -21.50 24.67 58.31
C LEU A 450 -20.26 24.17 59.09
N PRO A 451 -19.43 23.28 58.52
CA PRO A 451 -18.20 22.84 59.15
C PRO A 451 -17.14 23.96 59.15
N VAL A 452 -16.63 24.24 60.35
CA VAL A 452 -15.46 25.09 60.61
C VAL A 452 -14.24 24.50 59.91
N SER A 453 -13.50 25.35 59.19
CA SER A 453 -12.24 25.06 58.53
C SER A 453 -11.19 24.54 59.53
N ARG A 454 -10.81 23.26 59.39
CA ARG A 454 -9.71 22.65 60.12
C ARG A 454 -8.40 22.85 59.35
N PRO A 455 -7.27 23.20 60.00
CA PRO A 455 -5.99 23.31 59.31
C PRO A 455 -5.52 21.96 58.78
N SER A 456 -4.93 21.96 57.60
CA SER A 456 -4.30 20.80 56.95
C SER A 456 -3.22 20.17 57.85
N PRO A 457 -3.12 18.83 57.93
CA PRO A 457 -2.05 18.17 58.66
C PRO A 457 -0.70 18.37 57.94
N PRO A 458 0.43 18.40 58.67
CA PRO A 458 1.76 18.50 58.07
C PRO A 458 2.12 17.22 57.29
N PRO A 459 3.02 17.32 56.30
CA PRO A 459 3.41 16.18 55.48
C PRO A 459 4.11 15.09 56.33
N PRO A 460 3.93 13.80 55.99
CA PRO A 460 4.60 12.72 56.70
C PRO A 460 6.12 12.80 56.50
N LEU A 461 6.86 12.55 57.58
CA LEU A 461 8.31 12.42 57.59
C LEU A 461 8.77 11.26 56.68
N PRO A 462 9.99 11.34 56.09
CA PRO A 462 10.50 10.29 55.23
C PRO A 462 10.79 9.02 56.03
N VAL A 463 10.06 7.95 55.73
CA VAL A 463 10.40 6.61 56.21
C VAL A 463 11.60 6.11 55.38
N SER A 464 12.73 5.94 56.05
CA SER A 464 13.93 5.30 55.51
C SER A 464 13.61 3.85 55.12
N ARG A 465 13.56 3.60 53.81
CA ARG A 465 13.44 2.25 53.23
C ARG A 465 14.74 1.49 53.47
N PRO A 466 14.72 0.22 53.93
CA PRO A 466 15.91 -0.63 53.94
C PRO A 466 16.43 -0.82 52.51
N SER A 467 17.75 -0.72 52.35
CA SER A 467 18.45 -0.94 51.08
C SER A 467 18.13 -2.32 50.48
N PRO A 468 18.00 -2.44 49.15
CA PRO A 468 17.94 -3.76 48.50
C PRO A 468 19.25 -4.52 48.76
N PRO A 469 19.21 -5.87 48.87
CA PRO A 469 20.44 -6.66 48.91
C PRO A 469 21.23 -6.48 47.59
N PRO A 470 22.57 -6.55 47.64
CA PRO A 470 23.39 -6.41 46.44
C PRO A 470 23.11 -7.53 45.43
N PRO A 471 23.25 -7.25 44.13
CA PRO A 471 23.13 -8.28 43.10
C PRO A 471 24.20 -9.37 43.31
N PRO A 472 23.91 -10.63 42.97
CA PRO A 472 24.89 -11.71 43.04
C PRO A 472 26.09 -11.39 42.14
N SER A 473 27.28 -11.66 42.65
CA SER A 473 28.55 -11.51 41.94
C SER A 473 28.54 -12.27 40.62
N PRO A 474 29.14 -11.72 39.54
CA PRO A 474 29.30 -12.46 38.30
C PRO A 474 30.13 -13.73 38.52
N PRO A 475 29.82 -14.84 37.83
CA PRO A 475 30.62 -16.05 37.91
C PRO A 475 32.05 -15.77 37.43
N SER A 476 33.02 -16.35 38.13
CA SER A 476 34.45 -16.26 37.79
C SER A 476 34.70 -16.72 36.35
N PRO A 477 35.63 -16.08 35.62
CA PRO A 477 35.97 -16.51 34.26
C PRO A 477 36.54 -17.93 34.28
N SER A 478 36.00 -18.78 33.41
CA SER A 478 36.52 -20.11 33.16
C SER A 478 38.00 -20.05 32.71
N PRO A 479 38.84 -21.04 33.09
CA PRO A 479 40.22 -21.11 32.64
C PRO A 479 40.32 -21.13 31.10
N PRO A 480 41.39 -20.56 30.51
CA PRO A 480 41.58 -20.62 29.07
C PRO A 480 41.71 -22.07 28.60
N LEU A 481 40.99 -22.43 27.55
CA LEU A 481 41.20 -23.69 26.83
C LEU A 481 42.61 -23.71 26.21
N PRO A 482 43.28 -24.87 26.15
CA PRO A 482 44.60 -24.98 25.55
C PRO A 482 44.59 -24.55 24.08
N VAL A 483 45.53 -23.69 23.72
CA VAL A 483 45.79 -23.25 22.35
C VAL A 483 46.23 -24.46 21.51
N SER A 484 45.36 -24.93 20.63
CA SER A 484 45.74 -25.85 19.56
C SER A 484 46.47 -25.10 18.45
N ARG A 485 47.70 -25.53 18.22
CA ARG A 485 48.67 -25.08 17.20
C ARG A 485 48.06 -25.00 15.79
N PRO A 486 48.41 -24.00 14.96
CA PRO A 486 48.02 -23.98 13.55
C PRO A 486 48.69 -25.11 12.77
N SER A 487 47.90 -25.84 11.98
CA SER A 487 48.41 -26.76 10.96
C SER A 487 49.03 -26.00 9.77
N PRO A 488 50.04 -26.56 9.07
CA PRO A 488 50.68 -25.91 7.93
C PRO A 488 49.73 -25.73 6.74
N PRO A 489 50.00 -24.79 5.82
CA PRO A 489 49.19 -24.61 4.63
C PRO A 489 49.39 -25.78 3.66
N SER A 490 48.30 -26.46 3.31
CA SER A 490 48.25 -27.44 2.23
C SER A 490 48.38 -26.71 0.88
N ALA A 491 49.21 -27.26 0.00
CA ALA A 491 49.41 -26.81 -1.38
C ALA A 491 48.09 -26.78 -2.19
N PRO A 492 47.96 -25.89 -3.19
CA PRO A 492 46.76 -25.84 -4.03
C PRO A 492 46.67 -27.07 -4.94
N PRO A 493 45.50 -27.72 -5.08
CA PRO A 493 45.28 -28.68 -6.14
C PRO A 493 45.10 -27.94 -7.47
N ASP A 494 45.99 -28.23 -8.42
CA ASP A 494 45.76 -28.03 -9.85
C ASP A 494 44.57 -28.89 -10.27
N ASN A 495 43.41 -28.26 -10.51
CA ASN A 495 42.31 -28.84 -11.27
C ASN A 495 41.43 -27.72 -11.82
N LYS A 496 41.77 -27.23 -13.02
CA LYS A 496 40.84 -26.49 -13.87
C LYS A 496 39.79 -27.47 -14.40
N ALA A 497 38.76 -27.75 -13.60
CA ALA A 497 37.53 -28.36 -14.10
C ALA A 497 36.67 -27.26 -14.75
N THR A 498 36.67 -27.22 -16.08
CA THR A 498 35.78 -26.39 -16.89
C THR A 498 34.34 -26.88 -16.67
N GLN A 499 33.50 -26.08 -16.02
CA GLN A 499 32.09 -26.44 -15.80
C GLN A 499 31.28 -25.96 -17.02
N SER A 500 30.78 -26.91 -17.83
CA SER A 500 29.97 -26.59 -19.01
C SER A 500 28.49 -26.53 -18.63
N ILE A 501 27.86 -25.37 -18.81
CA ILE A 501 26.41 -25.19 -18.63
C ILE A 501 25.76 -25.31 -20.01
N SER A 502 24.88 -26.31 -20.19
CA SER A 502 24.08 -26.42 -21.42
C SER A 502 22.70 -25.83 -21.18
N VAL A 503 22.37 -24.75 -21.89
CA VAL A 503 21.03 -24.16 -21.87
C VAL A 503 20.23 -24.69 -23.05
N ARG A 504 19.09 -25.33 -22.80
CA ARG A 504 18.18 -25.84 -23.83
C ARG A 504 17.00 -24.89 -24.00
N VAL A 505 16.81 -24.39 -25.21
CA VAL A 505 15.63 -23.59 -25.59
C VAL A 505 14.92 -24.34 -26.72
N ASP A 506 13.72 -24.86 -26.45
CA ASP A 506 12.94 -25.56 -27.46
C ASP A 506 11.97 -24.58 -28.15
N ILE A 507 12.20 -24.32 -29.44
CA ILE A 507 11.31 -23.48 -30.27
C ILE A 507 10.63 -24.36 -31.30
N HIS A 508 9.29 -24.38 -31.28
CA HIS A 508 8.48 -25.14 -32.23
C HIS A 508 8.35 -24.35 -33.53
N VAL A 509 8.84 -24.89 -34.64
CA VAL A 509 8.74 -24.25 -35.97
C VAL A 509 8.14 -25.26 -36.95
N SER A 510 7.03 -24.91 -37.60
CA SER A 510 6.30 -25.79 -38.50
C SER A 510 6.98 -25.97 -39.87
N ASP A 511 7.92 -25.10 -40.23
CA ASP A 511 8.54 -25.09 -41.57
C ASP A 511 10.06 -25.34 -41.57
N SER A 512 10.47 -26.39 -42.27
CA SER A 512 11.87 -26.84 -42.37
C SER A 512 12.81 -25.87 -43.09
N TYR A 513 12.29 -24.91 -43.87
CA TYR A 513 13.08 -23.94 -44.63
C TYR A 513 13.65 -22.81 -43.75
N ILE A 514 12.98 -22.51 -42.63
CA ILE A 514 13.32 -21.40 -41.71
C ILE A 514 14.53 -21.76 -40.82
N ILE A 515 14.72 -23.04 -40.49
CA ILE A 515 15.72 -23.50 -39.52
C ILE A 515 17.16 -23.37 -40.06
N GLY A 516 17.37 -23.58 -41.37
CA GLY A 516 18.71 -23.53 -41.99
C GLY A 516 19.28 -22.11 -42.11
N THR A 517 18.42 -21.08 -42.12
CA THR A 517 18.82 -19.67 -42.28
C THR A 517 18.99 -18.93 -40.97
N LEU A 518 18.46 -19.46 -39.86
CA LEU A 518 18.47 -18.79 -38.54
C LEU A 518 19.76 -19.04 -37.73
N CYS A 519 20.34 -20.25 -37.74
CA CYS A 519 21.56 -20.54 -36.95
C CYS A 519 22.74 -19.58 -37.28
N PRO A 520 23.04 -19.23 -38.55
CA PRO A 520 24.14 -18.31 -38.85
C PRO A 520 23.88 -16.88 -38.36
N LYS A 521 22.63 -16.39 -38.47
CA LYS A 521 22.25 -15.01 -38.10
C LYS A 521 22.15 -14.80 -36.59
N LEU A 522 21.80 -15.83 -35.84
CA LEU A 522 21.78 -15.79 -34.37
C LEU A 522 23.18 -15.70 -33.76
N ASN A 523 24.18 -16.31 -34.41
CA ASN A 523 25.58 -16.14 -34.00
C ASN A 523 26.09 -14.70 -34.21
N GLU A 524 25.50 -13.93 -35.15
CA GLU A 524 25.88 -12.54 -35.43
C GLU A 524 25.10 -11.51 -34.59
N ALA A 525 23.85 -11.80 -34.19
CA ALA A 525 22.96 -10.84 -33.52
C ALA A 525 23.03 -10.83 -31.98
N MET A 526 23.84 -11.72 -31.38
CA MET A 526 23.90 -11.83 -29.92
C MET A 526 24.88 -10.80 -29.32
N VAL A 527 24.37 -9.63 -28.95
CA VAL A 527 25.10 -8.67 -28.10
C VAL A 527 24.66 -8.87 -26.65
N ILE A 528 25.53 -9.46 -25.84
CA ILE A 528 25.38 -9.50 -24.38
C ILE A 528 26.22 -8.35 -23.82
N SER A 529 25.57 -7.36 -23.19
CA SER A 529 26.30 -6.27 -22.55
C SER A 529 27.13 -6.78 -21.37
N ASN A 530 28.40 -6.36 -21.32
CA ASN A 530 29.37 -6.50 -20.22
C ASN A 530 30.12 -7.84 -20.00
N ILE A 531 30.25 -8.73 -20.99
CA ILE A 531 31.19 -9.87 -20.91
C ILE A 531 31.94 -10.04 -22.23
N GLN A 532 33.27 -9.91 -22.23
CA GLN A 532 34.10 -10.35 -23.35
C GLN A 532 34.26 -11.87 -23.27
N PHE A 533 33.62 -12.60 -24.19
CA PHE A 533 33.81 -14.04 -24.32
C PHE A 533 35.00 -14.35 -25.24
N THR A 534 35.95 -15.11 -24.74
CA THR A 534 36.94 -15.80 -25.55
C THR A 534 36.46 -17.22 -25.82
N GLN A 535 35.87 -17.43 -27.01
CA GLN A 535 35.60 -18.70 -27.73
C GLN A 535 34.19 -19.34 -27.73
N THR A 536 33.77 -19.63 -28.99
CA THR A 536 32.76 -20.52 -29.60
C THR A 536 31.42 -20.82 -28.91
N THR A 537 30.35 -20.27 -29.49
CA THR A 537 28.95 -20.75 -29.42
C THR A 537 28.74 -21.88 -30.44
N GLU A 538 28.25 -23.05 -30.02
CA GLU A 538 27.88 -24.14 -30.95
C GLU A 538 26.35 -24.22 -31.09
N CYS A 539 25.82 -24.02 -32.31
CA CYS A 539 24.42 -24.26 -32.67
C CYS A 539 24.27 -25.75 -33.04
N PHE A 540 23.31 -26.46 -32.45
CA PHE A 540 23.01 -27.86 -32.82
C PHE A 540 21.53 -28.04 -33.18
N ILE A 541 21.26 -28.98 -34.08
CA ILE A 541 19.91 -29.31 -34.56
C ILE A 541 19.60 -30.74 -34.13
N GLY A 542 18.52 -30.92 -33.37
CA GLY A 542 18.03 -32.22 -32.94
C GLY A 542 16.69 -32.57 -33.60
N LYS A 543 16.38 -33.86 -33.64
CA LYS A 543 15.12 -34.38 -34.21
C LYS A 543 14.53 -35.39 -33.23
N THR A 544 13.26 -35.22 -32.87
CA THR A 544 12.45 -36.28 -32.23
C THR A 544 11.53 -36.92 -33.26
N SER A 545 10.74 -37.92 -32.86
CA SER A 545 9.73 -38.54 -33.71
C SER A 545 8.62 -37.57 -34.16
N THR A 546 8.43 -36.45 -33.47
CA THR A 546 7.32 -35.52 -33.71
C THR A 546 7.74 -34.07 -33.97
N ALA A 547 9.00 -33.68 -33.77
CA ALA A 547 9.47 -32.32 -34.04
C ALA A 547 10.99 -32.23 -34.30
N LYS A 548 11.40 -31.20 -35.07
CA LYS A 548 12.79 -30.73 -35.15
C LYS A 548 12.96 -29.55 -34.18
N TYR A 549 14.07 -29.51 -33.45
CA TYR A 549 14.41 -28.43 -32.54
C TYR A 549 15.85 -27.97 -32.80
N PHE A 550 16.16 -26.72 -32.44
CA PHE A 550 17.53 -26.22 -32.43
C PHE A 550 17.89 -25.74 -31.02
N GLY A 551 19.17 -25.82 -30.66
CA GLY A 551 19.69 -25.34 -29.39
C GLY A 551 21.08 -24.73 -29.55
N PHE A 552 21.54 -23.98 -28.57
CA PHE A 552 22.90 -23.43 -28.55
C PHE A 552 23.60 -23.82 -27.24
N ARG A 553 24.90 -24.10 -27.33
CA ARG A 553 25.75 -24.37 -26.17
C ARG A 553 26.70 -23.19 -25.96
N VAL A 554 26.77 -22.72 -24.71
CA VAL A 554 27.71 -21.68 -24.29
C VAL A 554 28.66 -22.29 -23.27
N ASN A 555 29.97 -22.33 -23.58
CA ASN A 555 30.98 -22.77 -22.62
C ASN A 555 31.40 -21.59 -21.76
N MET A 556 31.28 -21.72 -20.43
CA MET A 556 31.65 -20.68 -19.49
C MET A 556 32.81 -21.13 -18.59
N ASN A 557 33.69 -20.18 -18.24
CA ASN A 557 34.78 -20.37 -17.29
C ASN A 557 34.63 -19.40 -16.11
N SER A 558 33.70 -19.61 -15.18
CA SER A 558 33.80 -19.03 -13.82
C SER A 558 32.80 -19.64 -12.83
N GLN A 559 33.14 -19.57 -11.54
CA GLN A 559 32.42 -20.13 -10.38
C GLN A 559 31.33 -19.20 -9.80
N ASN A 560 30.88 -18.17 -10.52
CA ASN A 560 29.83 -17.25 -10.04
C ASN A 560 28.51 -17.52 -10.77
N LEU A 561 27.43 -17.70 -9.99
CA LEU A 561 26.04 -17.73 -10.48
C LEU A 561 25.67 -16.36 -11.07
N PHE A 562 25.39 -16.32 -12.37
CA PHE A 562 24.85 -15.13 -13.04
C PHE A 562 23.40 -15.40 -13.47
N ALA A 563 22.52 -14.43 -13.25
CA ALA A 563 21.22 -14.39 -13.91
C ALA A 563 21.43 -13.81 -15.32
N PHE A 564 21.06 -14.57 -16.36
CA PHE A 564 21.13 -14.09 -17.74
C PHE A 564 19.75 -13.65 -18.21
N LYS A 565 19.69 -12.52 -18.90
CA LYS A 565 18.52 -12.08 -19.66
C LYS A 565 18.87 -12.18 -21.13
N VAL A 566 18.23 -13.10 -21.86
CA VAL A 566 18.36 -13.18 -23.32
C VAL A 566 17.44 -12.12 -23.91
N ILE A 567 18.00 -11.09 -24.53
CA ILE A 567 17.26 -10.07 -25.26
C ILE A 567 17.47 -10.33 -26.74
N LEU A 568 16.41 -10.72 -27.46
CA LEU A 568 16.42 -10.75 -28.92
C LEU A 568 16.11 -9.32 -29.41
N ALA A 569 17.14 -8.52 -29.63
CA ALA A 569 17.02 -7.17 -30.20
C ALA A 569 17.68 -7.12 -31.59
N ASN A 570 17.06 -6.40 -32.53
CA ASN A 570 17.54 -6.17 -33.89
C ASN A 570 17.79 -7.44 -34.73
N ILE A 571 16.70 -8.02 -35.26
CA ILE A 571 16.77 -8.75 -36.54
C ILE A 571 16.21 -7.83 -37.62
N PRO A 572 17.05 -7.09 -38.37
CA PRO A 572 16.57 -6.25 -39.44
C PRO A 572 16.17 -7.14 -40.61
N LYS A 573 14.94 -6.94 -41.13
CA LYS A 573 14.29 -7.64 -42.26
C LYS A 573 13.51 -8.91 -41.90
N LEU A 574 12.33 -8.72 -41.31
CA LEU A 574 11.18 -9.63 -41.44
C LEU A 574 9.99 -8.98 -42.18
N GLU A 575 10.17 -7.79 -42.77
CA GLU A 575 9.16 -7.06 -43.56
C GLU A 575 8.87 -7.66 -44.96
N LYS A 576 9.31 -8.88 -45.27
CA LYS A 576 9.01 -9.56 -46.55
C LYS A 576 8.39 -10.95 -46.41
N PHE A 577 7.85 -11.28 -45.24
CA PHE A 577 7.01 -12.47 -45.04
C PHE A 577 5.66 -12.07 -44.46
N THR A 578 5.01 -11.11 -45.10
CA THR A 578 3.60 -10.78 -44.93
C THR A 578 2.79 -11.66 -45.89
N GLU A 579 2.44 -12.88 -45.46
CA GLU A 579 1.32 -13.73 -45.90
C GLU A 579 1.59 -15.19 -45.49
N ALA A 580 1.66 -15.43 -44.17
CA ALA A 580 1.37 -16.69 -43.46
C ALA A 580 2.06 -16.66 -42.09
N ALA A 581 1.32 -17.05 -41.05
CA ALA A 581 1.76 -17.27 -39.67
C ALA A 581 1.92 -16.05 -38.75
N SER A 582 0.77 -15.51 -38.32
CA SER A 582 0.62 -14.89 -37.00
C SER A 582 0.54 -16.01 -35.95
N LEU A 583 1.65 -16.42 -35.34
CA LEU A 583 1.60 -17.29 -34.16
C LEU A 583 2.86 -17.14 -33.29
N LEU A 584 2.81 -16.20 -32.35
CA LEU A 584 3.75 -16.14 -31.23
C LEU A 584 2.95 -15.88 -29.95
N CYS A 585 2.64 -16.95 -29.22
CA CYS A 585 2.15 -16.87 -27.85
C CYS A 585 3.35 -16.76 -26.91
N TYR A 586 3.53 -15.63 -26.23
CA TYR A 586 4.47 -15.54 -25.11
C TYR A 586 3.80 -16.08 -23.84
N SER A 587 4.49 -16.97 -23.13
CA SER A 587 4.23 -17.24 -21.71
C SER A 587 5.52 -17.06 -20.92
N SER A 588 5.40 -16.55 -19.70
CA SER A 588 6.49 -16.27 -18.78
C SER A 588 7.24 -17.54 -18.37
N VAL A 589 8.57 -17.49 -18.37
CA VAL A 589 9.44 -18.58 -17.90
C VAL A 589 9.68 -18.40 -16.40
N THR A 590 9.30 -19.38 -15.59
CA THR A 590 9.66 -19.44 -14.16
C THR A 590 10.71 -20.53 -13.96
N VAL A 591 11.82 -20.18 -13.30
CA VAL A 591 12.93 -21.10 -12.99
C VAL A 591 12.72 -21.67 -11.58
N TYR A 592 12.83 -23.00 -11.44
CA TYR A 592 12.87 -23.66 -10.14
C TYR A 592 14.24 -24.28 -9.92
N GLU A 593 14.76 -24.12 -8.71
CA GLU A 593 15.99 -24.79 -8.26
C GLU A 593 15.63 -26.22 -7.80
N GLN A 594 16.32 -27.22 -8.34
CA GLN A 594 16.25 -28.62 -7.88
C GLN A 594 17.68 -29.14 -7.67
N PRO A 595 17.90 -30.15 -6.80
CA PRO A 595 19.24 -30.59 -6.39
C PRO A 595 20.00 -31.43 -7.43
N SER A 596 19.47 -31.58 -8.65
CA SER A 596 20.12 -32.29 -9.76
C SER A 596 20.44 -31.30 -10.87
N ASN A 597 21.58 -31.45 -11.54
CA ASN A 597 22.11 -30.59 -12.62
C ASN A 597 21.25 -30.52 -13.91
N GLU A 598 19.93 -30.57 -13.80
CA GLU A 598 18.97 -30.37 -14.88
C GLU A 598 18.03 -29.22 -14.51
N VAL A 599 18.01 -28.16 -15.34
CA VAL A 599 16.99 -27.10 -15.27
C VAL A 599 15.83 -27.54 -16.16
N LEU A 600 14.69 -27.86 -15.55
CA LEU A 600 13.50 -28.36 -16.23
C LEU A 600 12.48 -27.22 -16.40
N PHE A 601 12.22 -26.81 -17.63
CA PHE A 601 11.20 -25.80 -17.95
C PHE A 601 9.83 -26.49 -18.07
N ARG A 602 8.85 -26.09 -17.27
CA ARG A 602 7.46 -26.58 -17.37
C ARG A 602 6.58 -25.48 -17.95
N TYR A 603 6.01 -25.71 -19.12
CA TYR A 603 5.02 -24.83 -19.73
C TYR A 603 3.61 -25.22 -19.23
N LYS A 604 2.82 -24.25 -18.77
CA LYS A 604 1.38 -24.40 -18.53
C LYS A 604 0.65 -23.52 -19.54
N ALA A 605 -0.06 -24.13 -20.49
CA ALA A 605 -0.87 -23.39 -21.45
C ALA A 605 -2.03 -22.70 -20.72
N ALA A 606 -2.17 -21.38 -20.91
CA ALA A 606 -3.34 -20.65 -20.48
C ALA A 606 -4.46 -20.88 -21.52
N SER A 607 -5.43 -21.71 -21.15
CA SER A 607 -6.69 -21.99 -21.87
C SER A 607 -6.63 -22.88 -23.13
N ASN A 608 -7.71 -23.65 -23.33
CA ASN A 608 -7.91 -24.66 -24.39
C ASN A 608 -8.53 -24.08 -25.68
N THR A 609 -8.28 -22.81 -26.03
CA THR A 609 -8.93 -22.16 -27.18
C THR A 609 -7.96 -21.27 -27.94
N CYS A 610 -7.11 -21.87 -28.78
CA CYS A 610 -6.60 -21.18 -29.95
C CYS A 610 -7.73 -21.16 -30.98
N ILE A 611 -8.46 -20.03 -31.08
CA ILE A 611 -9.47 -19.87 -32.14
C ILE A 611 -8.75 -19.65 -33.46
N THR A 612 -8.96 -20.60 -34.35
CA THR A 612 -8.70 -20.52 -35.79
C THR A 612 -9.52 -19.40 -36.42
N VAL A 613 -8.89 -18.56 -37.24
CA VAL A 613 -9.54 -17.97 -38.43
C VAL A 613 -8.80 -18.49 -39.64
#